data_AF-A0A925PLT9-F1
#
_entry.id   AF-A0A925PLT9-F1
#
_cell.length_a   1.000
_cell.length_b   1.000
_cell.length_c   1.000
_cell.angle_alpha   90.00
_cell.angle_beta   90.00
_cell.angle_gamma   90.00
#
_symmetry.space_group_name_H-M   'P 1'
#
loop_
_entity.id
_entity.type
_entity.pdbx_description
1 polymer ?
#
loop_
_entity_poly.entity_id
_entity_poly.type
_entity_poly.pdbx_seq_one_letter_code
_entity_poly.pdbx_strand_id
1 'polypeptide(L)'
;MRSGPRRRTLGWRCNRSHYRSPVQCADWATGGDVSTVDETGNDSGAVLRDGLTKVAVYRDEKGELHERSAIGPHLGCIVVWNPTEKTWDCPCHGLRFDKFGKFINGPANRELFQSSSL
;
A
#
# COMPACT_ATOMS: atom_id res chain seq x y z
N MET A 1 16.62 39.54 1.00
CA MET A 1 16.90 38.25 1.65
C MET A 1 15.60 37.65 2.19
N ARG A 2 14.93 36.79 1.42
CA ARG A 2 13.87 35.89 1.93
C ARG A 2 14.09 34.55 1.26
N SER A 3 14.59 33.60 2.05
CA SER A 3 14.76 32.20 1.69
C SER A 3 13.39 31.59 1.37
N GLY A 4 13.19 31.19 0.11
CA GLY A 4 12.02 30.43 -0.31
C GLY A 4 11.97 29.05 0.35
N PRO A 5 10.79 28.41 0.40
CA PRO A 5 10.64 27.09 1.01
C PRO A 5 11.49 26.08 0.25
N ARG A 6 12.43 25.43 0.95
CA ARG A 6 13.26 24.37 0.39
C ARG A 6 12.33 23.28 -0.13
N ARG A 7 12.26 23.09 -1.45
CA ARG A 7 11.65 21.91 -2.07
C ARG A 7 12.32 20.68 -1.44
N ARG A 8 11.62 19.99 -0.54
CA ARG A 8 12.00 18.64 -0.12
C ARG A 8 11.70 17.74 -1.31
N THR A 9 12.69 17.53 -2.15
CA THR A 9 12.59 16.64 -3.30
C THR A 9 12.31 15.21 -2.82
N LEU A 10 11.48 14.49 -3.57
CA LEU A 10 11.03 13.12 -3.36
C LEU A 10 12.19 12.13 -3.07
N GLY A 11 13.41 12.46 -3.48
CA GLY A 11 14.63 11.67 -3.24
C GLY A 11 15.07 11.51 -1.78
N TRP A 12 14.60 12.36 -0.86
CA TRP A 12 15.05 12.30 0.55
C TRP A 12 14.54 11.07 1.33
N ARG A 13 13.46 10.42 0.90
CA ARG A 13 12.91 9.22 1.55
C ARG A 13 13.53 7.91 1.06
N CYS A 14 14.07 7.90 -0.16
CA CYS A 14 14.78 6.74 -0.70
C CYS A 14 16.20 6.59 -0.11
N ASN A 15 16.83 7.68 0.34
CA ASN A 15 18.25 7.69 0.75
C ASN A 15 18.51 7.39 2.24
N ARG A 16 17.55 6.80 2.98
CA ARG A 16 17.70 6.58 4.45
C ARG A 16 17.65 5.12 4.90
N SER A 17 17.52 4.16 3.99
CA SER A 17 17.58 2.75 4.35
C SER A 17 18.34 1.96 3.28
N HIS A 18 19.48 1.38 3.66
CA HIS A 18 20.31 0.50 2.82
C HIS A 18 19.56 -0.77 2.34
N TYR A 19 18.38 -1.04 2.89
CA TYR A 19 17.58 -2.25 2.63
C TYR A 19 16.42 -2.02 1.66
N ARG A 20 16.42 -0.92 0.89
CA ARG A 20 15.40 -0.68 -0.13
C ARG A 20 15.95 -0.80 -1.54
N SER A 21 15.36 -1.68 -2.34
CA SER A 21 15.72 -1.80 -3.76
C SER A 21 15.20 -0.58 -4.56
N PRO A 22 15.79 -0.27 -5.72
CA PRO A 22 15.30 0.82 -6.59
C PRO A 22 13.82 0.66 -6.98
N VAL A 23 13.37 -0.58 -7.16
CA VAL A 23 11.97 -0.92 -7.45
C VAL A 23 11.05 -0.50 -6.29
N GLN A 24 11.45 -0.79 -5.05
CA GLN A 24 10.68 -0.40 -3.88
C GLN A 24 10.64 1.12 -3.68
N CYS A 25 11.62 1.89 -4.13
CA CYS A 25 11.51 3.35 -4.15
C CYS A 25 10.59 3.85 -5.27
N ALA A 26 10.59 3.17 -6.42
CA ALA A 26 9.71 3.50 -7.54
C ALA A 26 8.23 3.28 -7.20
N ASP A 27 7.88 2.26 -6.41
CA ASP A 27 6.49 1.99 -5.98
C ASP A 27 5.88 3.13 -5.14
N TRP A 28 6.72 3.89 -4.44
CA TRP A 28 6.30 5.09 -3.71
C TRP A 28 6.13 6.30 -4.64
N ALA A 29 6.77 6.26 -5.81
CA ALA A 29 6.69 7.30 -6.83
C ALA A 29 5.53 7.07 -7.82
N THR A 30 5.12 5.82 -8.07
CA THR A 30 4.05 5.45 -9.00
C THR A 30 2.64 5.78 -8.45
N GLY A 31 1.65 5.87 -9.35
CA GLY A 31 0.23 5.98 -9.00
C GLY A 31 -0.30 4.75 -8.26
N GLY A 32 -1.52 4.83 -7.73
CA GLY A 32 -2.26 3.62 -7.30
C GLY A 32 -2.73 2.81 -8.53
N ASP A 33 -3.22 1.60 -8.29
CA ASP A 33 -3.91 0.79 -9.30
C ASP A 33 -5.19 1.49 -9.81
N VAL A 34 -5.83 2.26 -8.92
CA VAL A 34 -7.02 3.08 -9.20
C VAL A 34 -6.82 4.51 -8.69
N SER A 35 -7.59 5.44 -9.24
CA SER A 35 -7.57 6.87 -8.84
C SER A 35 -8.59 7.18 -7.77
N THR A 36 -9.66 6.38 -7.69
CA THR A 36 -10.78 6.51 -6.75
C THR A 36 -11.28 5.14 -6.30
N VAL A 37 -11.95 5.09 -5.14
CA VAL A 37 -12.52 3.85 -4.58
C VAL A 37 -13.69 3.29 -5.40
N ASP A 38 -14.35 4.13 -6.20
CA ASP A 38 -15.49 3.74 -7.04
C ASP A 38 -15.09 2.89 -8.25
N GLU A 39 -13.81 2.92 -8.65
CA GLU A 39 -13.27 2.07 -9.71
C GLU A 39 -13.07 0.61 -9.24
N THR A 40 -13.11 0.36 -7.94
CA THR A 40 -13.03 -0.99 -7.38
C THR A 40 -14.40 -1.66 -7.45
N GLY A 41 -14.54 -2.67 -8.32
CA GLY A 41 -15.76 -3.48 -8.41
C GLY A 41 -16.05 -4.28 -7.15
N ASN A 42 -17.28 -4.82 -7.03
CA ASN A 42 -17.63 -5.69 -5.91
C ASN A 42 -16.70 -6.92 -5.85
N ASP A 43 -16.43 -7.37 -4.63
CA ASP A 43 -15.56 -8.51 -4.33
C ASP A 43 -14.14 -8.38 -4.94
N SER A 44 -13.66 -7.15 -5.12
CA SER A 44 -12.38 -6.82 -5.73
C SER A 44 -11.56 -5.90 -4.85
N GLY A 45 -10.24 -5.90 -5.04
CA GLY A 45 -9.32 -5.01 -4.33
C GLY A 45 -8.44 -4.22 -5.28
N ALA A 46 -8.02 -3.04 -4.83
CA ALA A 46 -7.08 -2.16 -5.54
C ALA A 46 -6.27 -1.32 -4.55
N VAL A 47 -5.06 -0.91 -4.95
CA VAL A 47 -4.27 0.08 -4.19
C VAL A 47 -4.58 1.50 -4.67
N LEU A 48 -5.05 2.35 -3.77
CA LEU A 48 -5.23 3.78 -3.99
C LEU A 48 -3.99 4.55 -3.54
N ARG A 49 -3.69 5.66 -4.21
CA ARG A 49 -2.73 6.65 -3.71
C ARG A 49 -3.49 7.81 -3.06
N ASP A 50 -3.30 7.98 -1.76
CA ASP A 50 -3.79 9.14 -1.00
C ASP A 50 -2.61 10.05 -0.62
N GLY A 51 -2.38 11.08 -1.43
CA GLY A 51 -1.23 11.98 -1.28
C GLY A 51 0.14 11.27 -1.32
N LEU A 52 0.74 11.08 -0.13
CA LEU A 52 2.04 10.42 0.07
C LEU A 52 1.93 8.99 0.63
N THR A 53 0.72 8.54 0.95
CA THR A 53 0.44 7.19 1.46
C THR A 53 -0.20 6.32 0.37
N LYS A 54 -0.24 5.02 0.63
CA LYS A 54 -0.87 4.01 -0.22
C LYS A 54 -1.91 3.28 0.63
N VAL A 55 -3.12 3.19 0.12
CA VAL A 55 -4.27 2.58 0.80
C VAL A 55 -4.68 1.35 0.02
N ALA A 56 -4.81 0.22 0.69
CA ALA A 56 -5.36 -1.01 0.12
C ALA A 56 -6.87 -0.98 0.36
N VAL A 57 -7.63 -0.99 -0.73
CA VAL A 57 -9.09 -0.91 -0.70
C VAL A 57 -9.63 -2.24 -1.18
N TYR A 58 -10.45 -2.90 -0.37
CA TYR A 58 -11.22 -4.06 -0.76
C TYR A 58 -12.70 -3.70 -0.71
N ARG A 59 -13.43 -3.93 -1.79
CA ARG A 59 -14.90 -3.84 -1.80
C ARG A 59 -15.45 -5.24 -1.67
N ASP A 60 -16.29 -5.48 -0.67
CA ASP A 60 -16.90 -6.80 -0.50
C ASP A 60 -18.05 -7.06 -1.50
N GLU A 61 -18.64 -8.25 -1.42
CA GLU A 61 -19.75 -8.67 -2.28
C GLU A 61 -21.01 -7.82 -2.10
N LYS A 62 -21.17 -7.18 -0.93
CA LYS A 62 -22.29 -6.30 -0.60
C LYS A 62 -22.02 -4.84 -1.01
N GLY A 63 -20.82 -4.55 -1.52
CA GLY A 63 -20.39 -3.23 -1.91
C GLY A 63 -19.77 -2.41 -0.78
N GLU A 64 -19.59 -2.98 0.41
CA GLU A 64 -18.96 -2.31 1.56
C GLU A 64 -17.46 -2.15 1.32
N LEU A 65 -16.94 -0.95 1.60
CA LEU A 65 -15.52 -0.63 1.43
C LEU A 65 -14.74 -0.92 2.71
N HIS A 66 -13.68 -1.70 2.55
CA HIS A 66 -12.73 -2.07 3.59
C HIS A 66 -11.37 -1.47 3.25
N GLU A 67 -10.96 -0.47 4.01
CA GLU A 67 -9.68 0.21 3.77
C GLU A 67 -8.61 -0.19 4.80
N ARG A 68 -7.40 -0.45 4.30
CA ARG A 68 -6.21 -0.77 5.08
C ARG A 68 -5.02 0.01 4.55
N SER A 69 -3.97 0.13 5.34
CA SER A 69 -2.66 0.56 4.86
C SER A 69 -2.15 -0.44 3.83
N ALA A 70 -1.81 0.01 2.62
CA ALA A 70 -1.13 -0.85 1.65
C ALA A 70 0.36 -1.04 1.99
N ILE A 71 0.85 -0.40 3.04
CA ILE A 71 2.26 -0.47 3.46
C ILE A 71 2.44 -1.70 4.35
N GLY A 72 3.10 -2.72 3.81
CA GLY A 72 3.43 -3.96 4.51
C GLY A 72 4.32 -3.72 5.74
N PRO A 73 4.07 -4.40 6.87
CA PRO A 73 4.63 -4.06 8.17
C PRO A 73 6.11 -4.44 8.36
N HIS A 74 6.70 -5.19 7.42
CA HIS A 74 8.10 -5.61 7.49
C HIS A 74 9.06 -4.46 7.17
N LEU A 75 9.11 -4.02 5.91
CA LEU A 75 10.02 -2.97 5.44
C LEU A 75 9.30 -1.84 4.69
N GLY A 76 7.97 -1.79 4.77
CA GLY A 76 7.15 -0.79 4.11
C GLY A 76 7.10 -0.93 2.59
N CYS A 77 7.05 -2.18 2.12
CA CYS A 77 6.70 -2.52 0.74
C CYS A 77 5.22 -2.28 0.49
N ILE A 78 4.83 -1.98 -0.75
CA ILE A 78 3.43 -1.87 -1.10
C ILE A 78 2.89 -3.27 -1.43
N VAL A 79 1.76 -3.64 -0.83
CA VAL A 79 1.07 -4.90 -1.15
C VAL A 79 0.33 -4.77 -2.48
N VAL A 80 0.08 -5.89 -3.14
CA VAL A 80 -0.65 -5.98 -4.41
C VAL A 80 -1.87 -6.89 -4.22
N TRP A 81 -2.99 -6.55 -4.85
CA TRP A 81 -4.19 -7.40 -4.82
C TRP A 81 -3.99 -8.66 -5.67
N ASN A 82 -4.30 -9.82 -5.10
CA ASN A 82 -4.38 -11.10 -5.80
C ASN A 82 -5.87 -11.47 -5.99
N PRO A 83 -6.44 -11.33 -7.19
CA PRO A 83 -7.86 -11.58 -7.42
C PRO A 83 -8.24 -13.06 -7.37
N THR A 84 -7.29 -13.97 -7.62
CA THR A 84 -7.55 -15.41 -7.60
C THR A 84 -7.73 -15.91 -6.18
N GLU A 85 -6.84 -15.52 -5.27
CA GLU A 85 -6.85 -15.96 -3.88
C GLU A 85 -7.63 -15.00 -2.95
N LYS A 86 -8.00 -13.81 -3.45
CA LYS A 86 -8.60 -12.71 -2.68
C LYS A 86 -7.72 -12.31 -1.50
N THR A 87 -6.43 -12.11 -1.78
CA THR A 87 -5.41 -11.78 -0.78
C THR A 87 -4.63 -10.53 -1.15
N TRP A 88 -4.02 -9.90 -0.15
CA TRP A 88 -2.99 -8.91 -0.35
C TRP A 88 -1.62 -9.58 -0.26
N ASP A 89 -0.88 -9.55 -1.37
CA ASP A 89 0.42 -10.20 -1.50
C ASP A 89 1.53 -9.15 -1.52
N CYS A 90 2.53 -9.32 -0.65
CA CYS A 90 3.71 -8.47 -0.62
C CYS A 90 4.81 -9.07 -1.50
N PRO A 91 5.19 -8.43 -2.63
CA PRO A 91 6.15 -9.00 -3.58
C PRO A 91 7.58 -9.08 -3.04
N CYS A 92 7.87 -8.42 -1.90
CA CYS A 92 9.21 -8.34 -1.37
C CYS A 92 9.72 -9.64 -0.75
N HIS A 93 8.89 -10.31 0.05
CA HIS A 93 9.27 -11.50 0.82
C HIS A 93 8.12 -12.50 0.98
N GLY A 94 7.08 -12.39 0.14
CA GLY A 94 5.94 -13.32 0.15
C GLY A 94 5.06 -13.23 1.40
N LEU A 95 4.98 -12.05 2.06
CA LEU A 95 3.96 -11.84 3.09
C LEU A 95 2.59 -11.84 2.42
N ARG A 96 1.66 -12.58 2.99
CA ARG A 96 0.28 -12.68 2.50
C ARG A 96 -0.69 -12.31 3.61
N PHE A 97 -1.67 -11.49 3.24
CA PHE A 97 -2.76 -11.07 4.12
C PHE A 97 -4.10 -11.42 3.47
N ASP A 98 -5.12 -11.70 4.27
CA ASP A 98 -6.47 -11.87 3.76
C ASP A 98 -7.02 -10.56 3.19
N LYS A 99 -8.17 -10.61 2.52
CA LYS A 99 -8.87 -9.44 1.98
C LYS A 99 -9.14 -8.31 2.97
N PHE A 100 -9.17 -8.60 4.28
CA PHE A 100 -9.36 -7.63 5.36
C PHE A 100 -8.05 -7.15 6.00
N GLY A 101 -6.90 -7.57 5.47
CA GLY A 101 -5.57 -7.18 5.93
C GLY A 101 -5.03 -8.02 7.09
N LYS A 102 -5.71 -9.13 7.45
CA LYS A 102 -5.25 -10.05 8.49
C LYS A 102 -4.09 -10.88 7.98
N PHE A 103 -3.07 -11.07 8.81
CA PHE A 103 -1.91 -11.88 8.45
C PHE A 103 -2.30 -13.36 8.21
N ILE A 104 -1.86 -13.92 7.08
CA ILE A 104 -1.98 -15.34 6.75
C ILE A 104 -0.63 -16.04 6.86
N ASN A 105 0.40 -15.51 6.19
CA ASN A 105 1.70 -16.18 6.10
C ASN A 105 2.84 -15.20 5.80
N GLY A 106 4.07 -15.53 6.23
CA GLY A 106 5.29 -14.81 5.94
C GLY A 106 6.20 -14.54 7.17
N PRO A 107 7.37 -13.92 6.97
CA PRO A 107 8.40 -13.78 7.99
C PRO A 107 8.08 -12.79 9.12
N ALA A 108 7.02 -11.98 8.99
CA ALA A 108 6.62 -10.98 9.98
C ALA A 108 5.15 -11.19 10.42
N ASN A 109 4.92 -11.33 11.72
CA ASN A 109 3.62 -11.67 12.33
C ASN A 109 2.71 -10.45 12.60
N ARG A 110 2.73 -9.43 11.74
CA ARG A 110 1.96 -8.19 11.94
C ARG A 110 0.91 -8.05 10.86
N GLU A 111 -0.29 -7.61 11.22
CA GLU A 111 -1.39 -7.34 10.29
C GLU A 111 -1.22 -5.98 9.58
N LEU A 112 -1.99 -5.74 8.52
CA LEU A 112 -2.08 -4.40 7.92
C LEU A 112 -2.89 -3.48 8.83
N PHE A 113 -2.34 -2.30 9.13
CA PHE A 113 -3.02 -1.29 9.92
C PHE A 113 -4.28 -0.78 9.19
N GLN A 114 -5.31 -0.41 9.93
CA GLN A 114 -6.45 0.32 9.37
C GLN A 114 -5.96 1.65 8.78
N SER A 115 -6.41 2.02 7.58
CA SER A 115 -6.12 3.35 7.06
C SER A 115 -6.87 4.35 7.92
N SER A 116 -6.14 5.32 8.46
CA SER A 116 -6.73 6.49 9.09
C SER A 116 -7.01 7.50 7.98
N SER A 117 -8.02 7.21 7.15
CA SER A 117 -8.59 8.20 6.24
C SER A 117 -9.39 9.18 7.11
N LEU A 118 -8.84 10.38 7.31
CA LEU A 118 -9.57 11.57 7.79
C LEU A 118 -10.21 12.26 6.59
#